data_AF-A0A8T7LVX5-F1
#
_entry.id   AF-A0A8T7LVX5-F1
#
_cell.length_a   1.000
_cell.length_b   1.000
_cell.length_c   1.000
_cell.angle_alpha   90.00
_cell.angle_beta   90.00
_cell.angle_gamma   90.00
#
_symmetry.space_group_name_H-M   'P 1'
#
loop_
_entity.id
_entity.type
_entity.pdbx_description
1 polymer ?
#
loop_
_entity_poly.entity_id
_entity_poly.type
_entity_poly.pdbx_seq_one_letter_code
_entity_poly.pdbx_strand_id
1 'polypeptide(L)'
;MDDEIKQKINERYQQELNRGERFWPDSIFKDIIVSLGIFIVLVLLATFVGVANEPKADPADTSYLPRPEWYFLFLFKFLALYGQIPVIGKIEWLATVLVPSLGIALLTFLPLLDKSPYRHYSRRIFALTFMGTIILDMVLLTIMASLPVPPDAEELAASTALQATAGLWIPAAVLTILILLYAFGRNLYRESTRRNLPLWVAVAGAAAMAAMTVVVSVRAAAYPKPEEAEVPSTLVDQIVAGQDLYSVQCVECHGDDGSVAVIEGVEGLEGEKITPINSRDVLYTITDGAMYEVIAYGRPNAGMPPFGKTYGGELSRSEIDYIILFMRYTWDDRFEAPVIPELFPPLAEGEAPSYDVHIAPIVKRYCVSCHHAGKDNNNYLMTSYKEILTTGDNADHNIIAGDTNSYLLQVIQGTPITDANGKEIIGVMPPKTKLKANVVDVFVRWVMNGMPKTAEEAAALSVTPEAQTTPTP
;
A
#
# COMPACT_ATOMS: atom_id res chain seq x y z
N MET A 1 -62.19 -13.79 -27.85
CA MET A 1 -61.27 -14.69 -27.13
C MET A 1 -62.10 -15.87 -26.69
N ASP A 2 -61.79 -17.04 -27.24
CA ASP A 2 -62.57 -18.28 -27.10
C ASP A 2 -62.62 -18.75 -25.63
N ASP A 3 -63.78 -19.24 -25.16
CA ASP A 3 -63.97 -19.57 -23.74
C ASP A 3 -63.15 -20.81 -23.31
N GLU A 4 -62.84 -21.69 -24.26
CA GLU A 4 -61.91 -22.81 -24.08
C GLU A 4 -60.50 -22.32 -23.71
N ILE A 5 -60.04 -21.21 -24.30
CA ILE A 5 -58.72 -20.63 -24.04
C ILE A 5 -58.67 -20.05 -22.62
N LYS A 6 -59.75 -19.41 -22.16
CA LYS A 6 -59.84 -18.91 -20.77
C LYS A 6 -59.75 -20.06 -19.77
N GLN A 7 -60.46 -21.15 -20.01
CA GLN A 7 -60.49 -22.29 -19.11
C GLN A 7 -59.10 -22.95 -19.00
N LYS A 8 -58.41 -23.12 -20.13
CA LYS A 8 -57.05 -23.66 -20.18
C LYS A 8 -56.02 -22.77 -19.47
N ILE A 9 -56.14 -21.44 -19.60
CA ILE A 9 -55.29 -20.48 -18.88
C ILE A 9 -55.55 -20.57 -17.37
N ASN A 10 -56.82 -20.69 -16.96
CA ASN A 10 -57.18 -20.73 -15.56
C ASN A 10 -56.73 -22.04 -14.90
N GLU A 11 -56.87 -23.19 -15.56
CA GLU A 11 -56.33 -24.46 -15.08
C GLU A 11 -54.81 -24.43 -14.92
N ARG A 12 -54.11 -23.86 -15.91
CA ARG A 12 -52.65 -23.69 -15.82
C ARG A 12 -52.25 -22.76 -14.68
N TYR A 13 -53.00 -21.67 -14.47
CA TYR A 13 -52.79 -20.75 -13.36
C TYR A 13 -52.99 -21.44 -12.00
N GLN A 14 -54.05 -22.25 -11.86
CA GLN A 14 -54.30 -23.04 -10.65
C GLN A 14 -53.23 -24.10 -10.41
N GLN A 15 -52.73 -24.76 -11.47
CA GLN A 15 -51.60 -25.68 -11.36
C GLN A 15 -50.32 -25.00 -10.89
N GLU A 16 -49.99 -23.82 -11.41
CA GLU A 16 -48.80 -23.06 -10.99
C GLU A 16 -48.96 -22.50 -9.55
N LEU A 17 -50.15 -22.05 -9.16
CA LEU A 17 -50.46 -21.64 -7.78
C LEU A 17 -50.29 -22.79 -6.79
N ASN A 18 -50.77 -23.99 -7.14
CA ASN A 18 -50.63 -25.18 -6.30
C ASN A 18 -49.19 -25.71 -6.24
N ARG A 19 -48.34 -25.31 -7.21
CA ARG A 19 -46.93 -25.69 -7.28
C ARG A 19 -46.01 -24.65 -6.63
N GLY A 20 -46.49 -23.41 -6.47
CA GLY A 20 -45.76 -22.30 -5.89
C GLY A 20 -45.64 -22.39 -4.37
N GLU A 21 -44.52 -21.90 -3.84
CA GLU A 21 -44.32 -21.73 -2.40
C GLU A 21 -45.06 -20.49 -1.89
N ARG A 22 -45.43 -20.49 -0.60
CA ARG A 22 -46.07 -19.31 0.01
C ARG A 22 -45.01 -18.25 0.30
N PHE A 23 -45.30 -17.01 -0.08
CA PHE A 23 -44.43 -15.88 0.23
C PHE A 23 -44.15 -15.77 1.74
N TRP A 24 -45.19 -15.92 2.56
CA TRP A 24 -45.09 -16.07 4.00
C TRP A 24 -45.68 -17.41 4.44
N PRO A 25 -44.97 -18.21 5.25
CA PRO A 25 -43.67 -17.92 5.86
C PRO A 25 -42.45 -18.38 5.03
N ASP A 26 -42.66 -19.20 3.99
CA ASP A 26 -41.59 -20.02 3.40
C ASP A 26 -40.50 -19.19 2.70
N SER A 27 -40.87 -18.25 1.81
CA SER A 27 -39.89 -17.42 1.09
C SER A 27 -39.18 -16.43 2.03
N ILE A 28 -39.93 -15.76 2.92
CA ILE A 28 -39.33 -14.82 3.87
C ILE A 28 -38.34 -15.52 4.82
N PHE A 29 -38.63 -16.74 5.26
CA PHE A 29 -37.70 -17.49 6.10
C PHE A 29 -36.38 -17.78 5.38
N LYS A 30 -36.42 -18.13 4.09
CA LYS A 30 -35.22 -18.30 3.25
C LYS A 30 -34.46 -16.99 3.09
N ASP A 31 -35.17 -15.88 2.86
CA ASP A 31 -34.55 -14.56 2.73
C ASP A 31 -33.86 -14.12 4.02
N ILE A 32 -34.46 -14.41 5.18
CA ILE A 32 -33.85 -14.14 6.50
C ILE A 32 -32.59 -14.98 6.69
N ILE A 33 -32.61 -16.28 6.35
CA ILE A 33 -31.42 -17.13 6.46
C ILE A 33 -30.30 -16.62 5.55
N VAL A 34 -30.60 -16.29 4.29
CA VAL A 34 -29.61 -15.80 3.33
C VAL A 34 -29.05 -14.44 3.75
N SER A 35 -29.91 -13.50 4.16
CA SER A 35 -29.48 -12.17 4.62
C SER A 35 -28.65 -12.24 5.90
N LEU A 36 -29.03 -13.10 6.86
CA LEU A 36 -28.24 -13.36 8.06
C LEU A 36 -26.88 -13.97 7.69
N GLY A 37 -26.84 -14.92 6.76
CA GLY A 37 -25.60 -15.50 6.25
C GLY A 37 -24.67 -14.45 5.64
N ILE A 38 -25.19 -13.58 4.77
CA ILE A 38 -24.43 -12.46 4.18
C ILE A 38 -23.93 -11.50 5.27
N PHE A 39 -24.78 -11.15 6.23
CA PHE A 39 -24.41 -10.27 7.35
C PHE A 39 -23.27 -10.87 8.18
N ILE A 40 -23.34 -12.16 8.52
CA ILE A 40 -22.27 -12.86 9.23
C ILE A 40 -20.98 -12.83 8.41
N VAL A 41 -21.03 -13.11 7.12
CA VAL A 41 -19.85 -13.05 6.24
C VAL A 41 -19.23 -11.65 6.24
N LEU A 42 -20.05 -10.59 6.16
CA LEU A 42 -19.56 -9.21 6.21
C LEU A 42 -18.91 -8.88 7.56
N VAL A 43 -19.49 -9.33 8.68
CA VAL A 43 -18.87 -9.16 10.01
C VAL A 43 -17.54 -9.89 10.09
N LEU A 44 -17.46 -11.14 9.62
CA LEU A 44 -16.21 -11.90 9.61
C LEU A 44 -15.14 -11.24 8.74
N LEU A 45 -15.49 -10.75 7.55
CA LEU A 45 -14.57 -10.01 6.70
C LEU A 45 -14.08 -8.73 7.39
N ALA A 46 -14.99 -7.97 8.00
CA ALA A 46 -14.63 -6.75 8.73
C ALA A 46 -13.72 -7.03 9.94
N THR A 47 -13.93 -8.13 10.66
CA THR A 47 -13.13 -8.46 11.85
C THR A 47 -11.79 -9.11 11.53
N PHE A 48 -11.69 -9.92 10.47
CA PHE A 48 -10.50 -10.72 10.18
C PHE A 48 -9.65 -10.20 9.02
N VAL A 49 -10.26 -9.53 8.03
CA VAL A 49 -9.54 -8.93 6.89
C VAL A 49 -9.34 -7.43 7.10
N GLY A 50 -10.27 -6.76 7.79
CA GLY A 50 -10.20 -5.32 8.01
C GLY A 50 -10.46 -4.50 6.74
N VAL A 51 -10.32 -3.19 6.85
CA VAL A 51 -10.38 -2.24 5.72
C VAL A 51 -8.99 -1.68 5.51
N ALA A 52 -8.54 -1.58 4.26
CA ALA A 52 -7.26 -0.94 3.94
C ALA A 52 -7.32 0.53 4.39
N ASN A 53 -6.39 0.92 5.28
CA ASN A 53 -6.31 2.28 5.78
C ASN A 53 -5.51 3.12 4.79
N GLU A 54 -6.14 4.17 4.26
CA GLU A 54 -5.45 5.21 3.48
C GLU A 54 -4.91 6.28 4.44
N PRO A 55 -3.81 6.97 4.06
CA PRO A 55 -3.31 8.06 4.86
C PRO A 55 -4.38 9.16 4.93
N LYS A 56 -4.40 9.87 6.05
CA LYS A 56 -5.33 10.98 6.23
C LYS A 56 -5.13 12.01 5.12
N ALA A 57 -6.24 12.49 4.55
CA ALA A 57 -6.22 13.41 3.43
C ALA A 57 -5.29 14.61 3.70
N ASP A 58 -4.28 14.77 2.86
CA ASP A 58 -3.31 15.85 2.91
C ASP A 58 -3.38 16.66 1.61
N PRO A 59 -3.87 17.92 1.64
CA PRO A 59 -3.97 18.74 0.43
C PRO A 59 -2.61 19.19 -0.12
N ALA A 60 -1.51 19.01 0.63
CA ALA A 60 -0.16 19.31 0.16
C ALA A 60 0.57 18.08 -0.44
N ASP A 61 -0.01 16.88 -0.34
CA ASP A 61 0.55 15.70 -0.97
C ASP A 61 0.18 15.63 -2.45
N THR A 62 1.09 16.09 -3.31
CA THR A 62 0.96 15.98 -4.77
C THR A 62 1.46 14.65 -5.32
N SER A 63 2.00 13.77 -4.47
CA SER A 63 2.50 12.45 -4.84
C SER A 63 1.46 11.34 -4.66
N TYR A 64 0.39 11.61 -3.91
CA TYR A 64 -0.75 10.70 -3.78
C TYR A 64 -1.38 10.43 -5.15
N LEU A 65 -1.48 9.15 -5.53
CA LEU A 65 -2.17 8.71 -6.74
C LEU A 65 -3.61 8.31 -6.37
N PRO A 66 -4.60 9.19 -6.52
CA PRO A 66 -5.98 8.89 -6.14
C PRO A 66 -6.54 7.81 -7.07
N ARG A 67 -6.69 6.59 -6.54
CA ARG A 67 -7.43 5.51 -7.20
C ARG A 67 -8.82 5.44 -6.57
N PRO A 68 -9.89 5.34 -7.38
CA PRO A 68 -11.22 5.15 -6.82
C PRO A 68 -11.39 3.73 -6.28
N GLU A 69 -12.49 3.53 -5.57
CA GLU A 69 -12.85 2.27 -4.97
C GLU A 69 -13.03 1.16 -6.01
N TRP A 70 -12.88 -0.09 -5.58
CA TRP A 70 -12.79 -1.26 -6.47
C TRP A 70 -13.96 -1.39 -7.47
N TYR A 71 -15.17 -0.99 -7.06
CA TYR A 71 -16.37 -1.03 -7.92
C TYR A 71 -16.40 0.07 -9.00
N PHE A 72 -15.50 1.06 -8.95
CA PHE A 72 -15.32 2.09 -9.97
C PHE A 72 -14.04 1.93 -10.79
N LEU A 73 -13.15 0.99 -10.44
CA LEU A 73 -11.89 0.78 -11.15
C LEU A 73 -12.06 0.50 -12.64
N PHE A 74 -13.07 -0.30 -13.04
CA PHE A 74 -13.34 -0.54 -14.46
C PHE A 74 -13.72 0.75 -15.20
N LEU A 75 -14.49 1.62 -14.56
CA LEU A 75 -14.95 2.88 -15.13
C LEU A 75 -13.79 3.87 -15.24
N PHE A 76 -13.00 3.98 -14.17
CA PHE A 76 -11.75 4.75 -14.16
C PHE A 76 -10.84 4.34 -15.31
N LYS A 77 -10.60 3.03 -15.48
CA LYS A 77 -9.74 2.54 -16.54
C LYS A 77 -10.32 2.77 -17.93
N PHE A 78 -11.62 2.56 -18.09
CA PHE A 78 -12.33 2.86 -19.33
C PHE A 78 -12.20 4.34 -19.73
N LEU A 79 -12.39 5.26 -18.78
CA LEU A 79 -12.20 6.70 -19.00
C LEU A 79 -10.75 7.03 -19.35
N ALA A 80 -9.78 6.44 -18.64
CA ALA A 80 -8.36 6.68 -18.90
C ALA A 80 -7.99 6.28 -20.34
N LEU A 81 -8.47 5.12 -20.81
CA LEU A 81 -8.24 4.66 -22.18
C LEU A 81 -8.95 5.53 -23.22
N TYR A 82 -10.14 6.06 -22.90
CA TYR A 82 -10.89 6.95 -23.78
C TYR A 82 -10.26 8.36 -23.88
N GLY A 83 -9.79 8.90 -22.76
CA GLY A 83 -9.09 10.18 -22.65
C GLY A 83 -7.82 10.26 -23.51
N GLN A 84 -7.24 9.10 -23.85
CA GLN A 84 -6.04 9.02 -24.67
C GLN A 84 -6.32 9.04 -26.19
N ILE A 85 -7.58 9.03 -26.63
CA ILE A 85 -7.92 9.07 -28.06
C ILE A 85 -7.75 10.51 -28.58
N PRO A 86 -6.86 10.79 -29.56
CA PRO A 86 -6.40 12.14 -29.93
C PRO A 86 -7.48 13.20 -30.27
N VAL A 87 -8.67 12.75 -30.67
CA VAL A 87 -9.80 13.62 -31.07
C VAL A 87 -10.90 13.63 -30.01
N ILE A 88 -11.06 12.53 -29.29
CA ILE A 88 -12.21 12.24 -28.43
C ILE A 88 -11.88 12.53 -26.95
N GLY A 89 -10.61 12.41 -26.55
CA GLY A 89 -10.14 12.65 -25.19
C GLY A 89 -10.25 14.10 -24.71
N LYS A 90 -10.39 15.06 -25.63
CA LYS A 90 -10.66 16.47 -25.28
C LYS A 90 -12.10 16.70 -24.78
N ILE A 91 -12.97 15.70 -24.91
CA ILE A 91 -14.40 15.76 -24.59
C ILE A 91 -14.72 14.72 -23.51
N GLU A 92 -14.05 14.81 -22.37
CA GLU A 92 -14.19 13.85 -21.26
C GLU A 92 -15.65 13.72 -20.77
N TRP A 93 -16.43 14.80 -20.81
CA TRP A 93 -17.85 14.78 -20.42
C TRP A 93 -18.69 13.81 -21.27
N LEU A 94 -18.29 13.55 -22.51
CA LEU A 94 -18.99 12.63 -23.39
C LEU A 94 -18.88 11.20 -22.84
N ALA A 95 -17.70 10.79 -22.40
CA ALA A 95 -17.54 9.47 -21.77
C ALA A 95 -18.29 9.38 -20.44
N THR A 96 -18.19 10.42 -19.59
CA THR A 96 -18.71 10.36 -18.22
C THR A 96 -20.23 10.49 -18.13
N VAL A 97 -20.85 11.24 -19.04
CA VAL A 97 -22.31 11.48 -19.02
C VAL A 97 -23.03 10.61 -20.05
N LEU A 98 -22.53 10.54 -21.30
CA LEU A 98 -23.25 9.86 -22.38
C LEU A 98 -23.26 8.33 -22.18
N VAL A 99 -22.13 7.73 -21.81
CA VAL A 99 -22.01 6.26 -21.73
C VAL A 99 -22.91 5.68 -20.63
N PRO A 100 -22.90 6.18 -19.37
CA PRO A 100 -23.84 5.70 -18.36
C PRO A 100 -25.30 6.00 -18.72
N SER A 101 -25.59 7.19 -19.27
CA SER A 101 -26.95 7.56 -19.69
C SER A 101 -27.47 6.64 -20.79
N LEU A 102 -26.63 6.29 -21.76
CA LEU A 102 -26.97 5.36 -22.83
C LEU A 102 -27.16 3.94 -22.30
N GLY A 103 -26.33 3.50 -21.35
CA GLY A 103 -26.50 2.22 -20.66
C GLY A 103 -27.84 2.13 -19.92
N ILE A 104 -28.18 3.16 -19.14
CA ILE A 104 -29.47 3.25 -18.43
C ILE A 104 -30.64 3.28 -19.43
N ALA A 105 -30.54 4.09 -20.49
CA ALA A 105 -31.55 4.14 -21.54
C ALA A 105 -31.73 2.77 -22.20
N LEU A 106 -30.63 2.08 -22.53
CA LEU A 106 -30.67 0.75 -23.15
C LEU A 106 -31.29 -0.29 -22.22
N LEU A 107 -30.99 -0.27 -20.91
CA LEU A 107 -31.63 -1.14 -19.92
C LEU A 107 -33.12 -0.83 -19.74
N THR A 108 -33.48 0.46 -19.74
CA THR A 108 -34.87 0.93 -19.61
C THR A 108 -35.71 0.53 -20.83
N PHE A 109 -35.14 0.67 -22.03
CA PHE A 109 -35.78 0.27 -23.29
C PHE A 109 -35.56 -1.21 -23.63
N LEU A 110 -34.82 -1.98 -22.82
CA LEU A 110 -34.56 -3.40 -23.04
C LEU A 110 -35.85 -4.22 -23.24
N PRO A 111 -36.95 -4.02 -22.48
CA PRO A 111 -38.20 -4.76 -22.71
C PRO A 111 -38.82 -4.51 -24.09
N LEU A 112 -38.52 -3.39 -24.73
CA LEU A 112 -39.02 -3.01 -26.06
C LEU A 112 -38.08 -3.47 -27.18
N LEU A 113 -36.77 -3.50 -26.89
CA LEU A 113 -35.72 -3.92 -27.82
C LEU A 113 -35.61 -5.45 -27.93
N ASP A 114 -35.78 -6.18 -26.83
CA ASP A 114 -35.77 -7.65 -26.80
C ASP A 114 -37.16 -8.21 -27.18
N LYS A 115 -37.30 -8.55 -28.47
CA LYS A 115 -38.51 -9.18 -29.02
C LYS A 115 -38.50 -10.71 -28.91
N SER A 116 -37.66 -11.29 -28.05
CA SER A 116 -37.57 -12.75 -27.89
C SER A 116 -38.87 -13.32 -27.30
N PRO A 117 -39.44 -14.38 -27.91
CA PRO A 117 -40.66 -15.03 -27.42
C PRO A 117 -40.42 -15.86 -26.15
N TYR A 118 -39.16 -16.13 -25.80
CA TYR A 118 -38.78 -16.94 -24.64
C TYR A 118 -38.49 -16.05 -23.43
N ARG A 119 -39.02 -16.38 -22.24
CA ARG A 119 -38.71 -15.67 -20.98
C ARG A 119 -37.52 -16.25 -20.22
N HIS A 120 -37.32 -17.57 -20.30
CA HIS A 120 -36.29 -18.23 -19.54
C HIS A 120 -34.89 -17.94 -20.11
N TYR A 121 -33.94 -17.57 -19.24
CA TYR A 121 -32.62 -17.03 -19.63
C TYR A 121 -31.82 -17.97 -20.55
N SER A 122 -31.87 -19.28 -20.30
CA SER A 122 -31.09 -20.28 -21.06
C SER A 122 -31.47 -20.35 -22.55
N ARG A 123 -32.63 -19.81 -22.93
CA ARG A 123 -33.05 -19.71 -24.34
C ARG A 123 -32.76 -18.35 -24.97
N ARG A 124 -32.27 -17.37 -24.19
CA ARG A 124 -31.88 -16.02 -24.64
C ARG A 124 -30.38 -15.91 -24.87
N ILE A 125 -29.86 -16.79 -25.73
CA ILE A 125 -28.42 -16.91 -25.98
C ILE A 125 -27.80 -15.56 -26.39
N PHE A 126 -28.45 -14.81 -27.27
CA PHE A 126 -27.97 -13.48 -27.69
C PHE A 126 -27.81 -12.51 -26.50
N ALA A 127 -28.84 -12.38 -25.65
CA ALA A 127 -28.81 -11.50 -24.49
C ALA A 127 -27.75 -11.94 -23.47
N LEU A 128 -27.61 -13.26 -23.24
CA LEU A 128 -26.58 -13.82 -22.38
C LEU A 128 -25.17 -13.54 -22.92
N THR A 129 -24.94 -13.72 -24.23
CA THR A 129 -23.62 -13.44 -24.83
C THR A 129 -23.29 -11.95 -24.80
N PHE A 130 -24.27 -11.07 -25.06
CA PHE A 130 -24.06 -9.62 -25.05
C PHE A 130 -23.75 -9.10 -23.63
N MET A 131 -24.58 -9.47 -22.65
CA MET A 131 -24.35 -9.11 -21.25
C MET A 131 -23.07 -9.76 -20.70
N GLY A 132 -22.80 -11.02 -21.06
CA GLY A 132 -21.59 -11.73 -20.66
C GLY A 132 -20.32 -11.04 -21.14
N THR A 133 -20.29 -10.56 -22.39
CA THR A 133 -19.16 -9.76 -22.90
C THR A 133 -18.96 -8.47 -22.11
N ILE A 134 -20.03 -7.74 -21.78
CA ILE A 134 -19.93 -6.49 -21.00
C ILE A 134 -19.41 -6.77 -19.58
N ILE A 135 -19.94 -7.78 -18.89
CA ILE A 135 -19.50 -8.14 -17.54
C ILE A 135 -18.04 -8.58 -17.54
N LEU A 136 -17.64 -9.39 -18.54
CA LEU A 136 -16.25 -9.80 -18.68
C LEU A 136 -15.34 -8.59 -18.90
N ASP A 137 -15.75 -7.64 -19.75
CA ASP A 137 -15.00 -6.41 -20.01
C ASP A 137 -14.81 -5.60 -18.72
N MET A 138 -15.85 -5.44 -17.90
CA MET A 138 -15.77 -4.78 -16.59
C MET A 138 -14.74 -5.44 -15.68
N VAL A 139 -14.72 -6.77 -15.62
CA VAL A 139 -13.75 -7.52 -14.81
C VAL A 139 -12.32 -7.33 -15.34
N LEU A 140 -12.11 -7.45 -16.64
CA LEU A 140 -10.77 -7.32 -17.24
C LEU A 140 -10.24 -5.88 -17.14
N LEU A 141 -11.09 -4.87 -17.32
CA LEU A 141 -10.74 -3.47 -17.09
C LEU A 141 -10.38 -3.20 -15.62
N THR A 142 -11.09 -3.82 -14.66
CA THR A 142 -10.75 -3.74 -13.24
C THR A 142 -9.36 -4.29 -12.98
N ILE A 143 -9.03 -5.46 -13.57
CA ILE A 143 -7.69 -6.04 -13.48
C ILE A 143 -6.64 -5.07 -14.05
N MET A 144 -6.86 -4.54 -15.26
CA MET A 144 -5.95 -3.56 -15.87
C MET A 144 -5.79 -2.27 -15.07
N ALA A 145 -6.82 -1.86 -14.31
CA ALA A 145 -6.77 -0.68 -13.43
C ALA A 145 -5.86 -0.90 -12.22
N SER A 146 -5.76 -2.15 -11.74
CA SER A 146 -4.90 -2.52 -10.61
C SER A 146 -3.42 -2.64 -10.95
N LEU A 147 -3.07 -2.67 -12.24
CA LEU A 147 -1.67 -2.83 -12.68
C LEU A 147 -0.79 -1.60 -12.32
N PRO A 148 0.51 -1.81 -12.08
CA PRO A 148 1.46 -0.73 -11.82
C PRO A 148 1.65 0.19 -13.04
N VAL A 149 2.11 1.42 -12.76
CA VAL A 149 2.37 2.42 -13.79
C VAL A 149 3.66 2.06 -14.55
N PRO A 150 3.70 2.17 -15.89
CA PRO A 150 4.90 1.94 -16.68
C PRO A 150 6.06 2.88 -16.31
N PRO A 151 7.33 2.40 -16.30
CA PRO A 151 8.47 3.17 -15.79
C PRO A 151 8.95 4.28 -16.72
N ASP A 152 8.73 4.15 -18.03
CA ASP A 152 9.18 5.11 -19.04
C ASP A 152 8.10 5.39 -20.12
N ALA A 153 8.36 6.39 -20.95
CA ALA A 153 7.41 6.84 -21.97
C ALA A 153 7.17 5.81 -23.09
N GLU A 154 8.16 4.97 -23.39
CA GLU A 154 8.06 3.94 -24.43
C GLU A 154 7.16 2.78 -23.97
N GLU A 155 7.40 2.24 -22.77
CA GLU A 155 6.54 1.26 -22.13
C GLU A 155 5.15 1.82 -21.86
N LEU A 156 5.03 3.10 -21.53
CA LEU A 156 3.73 3.77 -21.36
C LEU A 156 2.93 3.75 -22.66
N ALA A 157 3.53 4.08 -23.80
CA ALA A 157 2.86 4.06 -25.10
C ALA A 157 2.45 2.63 -25.50
N ALA A 158 3.35 1.66 -25.33
CA ALA A 158 3.09 0.26 -25.68
C ALA A 158 1.99 -0.37 -24.81
N SER A 159 2.09 -0.22 -23.49
CA SER A 159 1.11 -0.73 -22.52
C SER A 159 -0.26 -0.08 -22.72
N THR A 160 -0.30 1.23 -22.99
CA THR A 160 -1.53 1.96 -23.32
C THR A 160 -2.21 1.39 -24.55
N ALA A 161 -1.47 1.19 -25.65
CA ALA A 161 -2.02 0.64 -26.88
C ALA A 161 -2.59 -0.77 -26.65
N LEU A 162 -1.86 -1.63 -25.94
CA LEU A 162 -2.31 -2.99 -25.60
C LEU A 162 -3.57 -2.97 -24.74
N GLN A 163 -3.62 -2.12 -23.71
CA GLN A 163 -4.80 -1.98 -22.84
C GLN A 163 -6.02 -1.44 -23.60
N ALA A 164 -5.82 -0.47 -24.49
CA ALA A 164 -6.90 0.03 -25.36
C ALA A 164 -7.40 -1.07 -26.32
N THR A 165 -6.51 -1.91 -26.86
CA THR A 165 -6.96 -3.04 -27.69
C THR A 165 -7.78 -4.03 -26.89
N ALA A 166 -7.34 -4.38 -25.67
CA ALA A 166 -7.99 -5.33 -24.80
C ALA A 166 -9.37 -4.87 -24.30
N GLY A 167 -9.45 -3.64 -23.77
CA GLY A 167 -10.62 -3.13 -23.05
C GLY A 167 -11.48 -2.13 -23.82
N LEU A 168 -11.18 -1.86 -25.11
CA LEU A 168 -12.02 -0.99 -25.94
C LEU A 168 -12.27 -1.60 -27.32
N TRP A 169 -11.22 -1.91 -28.08
CA TRP A 169 -11.37 -2.30 -29.49
C TRP A 169 -11.92 -3.71 -29.67
N ILE A 170 -11.38 -4.71 -28.95
CA ILE A 170 -11.89 -6.09 -29.00
C ILE A 170 -13.36 -6.16 -28.51
N PRO A 171 -13.74 -5.65 -27.33
CA PRO A 171 -15.13 -5.71 -26.88
C PRO A 171 -16.07 -4.95 -27.83
N ALA A 172 -15.68 -3.78 -28.34
CA ALA A 172 -16.48 -3.06 -29.34
C ALA A 172 -16.69 -3.88 -30.63
N ALA A 173 -15.64 -4.55 -31.13
CA ALA A 173 -15.75 -5.43 -32.30
C ALA A 173 -16.69 -6.62 -32.02
N VAL A 174 -16.58 -7.26 -30.85
CA VAL A 174 -17.45 -8.38 -30.46
C VAL A 174 -18.91 -7.91 -30.37
N LEU A 175 -19.18 -6.81 -29.66
CA LEU A 175 -20.54 -6.29 -29.49
C LEU A 175 -21.16 -5.85 -30.83
N THR A 176 -20.39 -5.20 -31.70
CA THR A 176 -20.87 -4.82 -33.04
C THR A 176 -21.18 -6.04 -33.91
N ILE A 177 -20.32 -7.07 -33.91
CA ILE A 177 -20.60 -8.34 -34.62
C ILE A 177 -21.86 -8.99 -34.06
N LEU A 178 -22.03 -9.05 -32.73
CA LEU A 178 -23.23 -9.60 -32.11
C LEU A 178 -24.49 -8.82 -32.56
N ILE A 179 -24.46 -7.49 -32.53
CA ILE A 179 -25.58 -6.64 -32.99
C ILE A 179 -25.90 -6.91 -34.47
N LEU A 180 -24.89 -7.01 -35.33
CA LEU A 180 -25.07 -7.31 -36.75
C LEU A 180 -25.68 -8.71 -36.96
N LEU A 181 -25.24 -9.71 -36.19
CA LEU A 181 -25.81 -11.06 -36.21
C LEU A 181 -27.27 -11.06 -35.76
N TYR A 182 -27.63 -10.26 -34.77
CA TYR A 182 -29.01 -10.12 -34.31
C TYR A 182 -29.90 -9.43 -35.36
N ALA A 183 -29.41 -8.35 -35.98
CA ALA A 183 -30.15 -7.55 -36.95
C ALA A 183 -30.32 -8.26 -38.30
N PHE A 184 -29.25 -8.85 -38.84
CA PHE A 184 -29.21 -9.39 -40.21
C PHE A 184 -29.17 -10.92 -40.27
N GLY A 185 -28.80 -11.59 -39.18
CA GLY A 185 -28.67 -13.05 -39.15
C GLY A 185 -29.98 -13.80 -39.41
N ARG A 186 -31.13 -13.12 -39.23
CA ARG A 186 -32.47 -13.67 -39.53
C ARG A 186 -32.74 -13.92 -41.01
N ASN A 187 -31.96 -13.33 -41.93
CA ASN A 187 -32.14 -13.54 -43.37
C ASN A 187 -31.01 -14.37 -44.00
N LEU A 188 -29.84 -14.47 -43.36
CA LEU A 188 -28.63 -15.01 -43.97
C LEU A 188 -28.27 -16.46 -43.59
N TYR A 189 -28.65 -16.94 -42.40
CA TYR A 189 -28.13 -18.22 -41.87
C TYR A 189 -29.20 -19.27 -41.58
N ARG A 190 -28.82 -20.55 -41.55
CA ARG A 190 -29.67 -21.67 -41.07
C ARG A 190 -29.90 -21.58 -39.56
N GLU A 191 -31.03 -22.10 -39.07
CA GLU A 191 -31.47 -21.95 -37.67
C GLU A 191 -30.46 -22.47 -36.62
N SER A 192 -29.79 -23.60 -36.90
CA SER A 192 -28.71 -24.14 -36.05
C SER A 192 -27.52 -23.18 -35.93
N THR A 193 -27.07 -22.61 -37.06
CA THR A 193 -25.96 -21.66 -37.11
C THR A 193 -26.32 -20.35 -36.39
N ARG A 194 -27.56 -19.86 -36.49
CA ARG A 194 -28.02 -18.65 -35.77
C ARG A 194 -27.93 -18.79 -34.26
N ARG A 195 -28.11 -20.00 -33.73
CA ARG A 195 -28.11 -20.24 -32.28
C ARG A 195 -26.70 -20.37 -31.71
N ASN A 196 -25.79 -20.99 -32.45
CA ASN A 196 -24.44 -21.29 -31.96
C ASN A 196 -23.42 -20.19 -32.31
N LEU A 197 -23.62 -19.45 -33.41
CA LEU A 197 -22.67 -18.43 -33.86
C LEU A 197 -22.45 -17.29 -32.85
N PRO A 198 -23.48 -16.72 -32.18
CA PRO A 198 -23.28 -15.73 -31.13
C PRO A 198 -22.44 -16.25 -29.96
N LEU A 199 -22.61 -17.52 -29.58
CA LEU A 199 -21.80 -18.17 -28.54
C LEU A 199 -20.35 -18.25 -28.95
N TRP A 200 -20.06 -18.72 -30.16
CA TRP A 200 -18.68 -18.83 -30.65
C TRP A 200 -18.01 -17.47 -30.77
N VAL A 201 -18.72 -16.44 -31.24
CA VAL A 201 -18.21 -15.06 -31.30
C VAL A 201 -17.89 -14.55 -29.90
N ALA A 202 -18.79 -14.75 -28.93
CA ALA A 202 -18.55 -14.32 -27.56
C ALA A 202 -17.41 -15.08 -26.88
N VAL A 203 -17.29 -16.40 -27.10
CA VAL A 203 -16.19 -17.21 -26.55
C VAL A 203 -14.86 -16.83 -27.16
N ALA A 204 -14.78 -16.66 -28.48
CA ALA A 204 -13.57 -16.23 -29.16
C ALA A 204 -13.17 -14.81 -28.74
N GLY A 205 -14.15 -13.91 -28.62
CA GLY A 205 -13.96 -12.56 -28.10
C GLY A 205 -13.43 -12.55 -26.67
N ALA A 206 -14.07 -13.32 -25.78
CA ALA A 206 -13.66 -13.48 -24.40
C ALA A 206 -12.23 -14.02 -24.27
N ALA A 207 -11.88 -15.05 -25.07
CA ALA A 207 -10.53 -15.59 -25.10
C ALA A 207 -9.51 -14.54 -25.58
N ALA A 208 -9.84 -13.74 -26.60
CA ALA A 208 -8.97 -12.67 -27.09
C ALA A 208 -8.78 -11.55 -26.04
N MET A 209 -9.86 -11.12 -25.39
CA MET A 209 -9.81 -10.11 -24.32
C MET A 209 -8.97 -10.61 -23.13
N ALA A 210 -9.19 -11.85 -22.69
CA ALA A 210 -8.43 -12.46 -21.61
C ALA A 210 -6.95 -12.62 -21.99
N ALA A 211 -6.65 -13.13 -23.19
CA ALA A 211 -5.27 -13.29 -23.67
C ALA A 211 -4.53 -11.94 -23.71
N MET A 212 -5.17 -10.89 -24.21
CA MET A 212 -4.56 -9.56 -24.25
C MET A 212 -4.35 -9.00 -22.83
N THR A 213 -5.32 -9.20 -21.93
CA THR A 213 -5.19 -8.79 -20.52
C THR A 213 -4.03 -9.51 -19.83
N VAL A 214 -3.84 -10.80 -20.12
CA VAL A 214 -2.69 -11.58 -19.64
C VAL A 214 -1.38 -11.01 -20.17
N VAL A 215 -1.29 -10.68 -21.47
CA VAL A 215 -0.09 -10.05 -22.05
C VAL A 215 0.23 -8.73 -21.34
N VAL A 216 -0.76 -7.88 -21.13
CA VAL A 216 -0.58 -6.61 -20.39
C VAL A 216 -0.11 -6.88 -18.97
N SER A 217 -0.73 -7.83 -18.27
CA SER A 217 -0.41 -8.16 -16.87
C SER A 217 1.01 -8.72 -16.72
N VAL A 218 1.44 -9.58 -17.65
CA VAL A 218 2.79 -10.15 -17.66
C VAL A 218 3.84 -9.06 -17.90
N ARG A 219 3.59 -8.11 -18.80
CA ARG A 219 4.48 -6.95 -18.98
C ARG A 219 4.55 -6.11 -17.71
N ALA A 220 3.40 -5.84 -17.10
CA ALA A 220 3.32 -5.03 -15.88
C ALA A 220 4.00 -5.70 -14.68
N ALA A 221 4.04 -7.03 -14.63
CA ALA A 221 4.74 -7.77 -13.57
C ALA A 221 6.26 -7.58 -13.61
N ALA A 222 6.83 -7.14 -14.74
CA ALA A 222 8.25 -6.83 -14.87
C ALA A 222 8.61 -5.39 -14.47
N TYR A 223 7.61 -4.56 -14.17
CA TYR A 223 7.86 -3.17 -13.75
C TYR A 223 8.40 -3.13 -12.31
N PRO A 224 9.33 -2.21 -12.00
CA PRO A 224 9.78 -2.00 -10.63
C PRO A 224 8.56 -1.64 -9.78
N LYS A 225 8.33 -2.38 -8.71
CA LYS A 225 7.28 -2.03 -7.75
C LYS A 225 7.67 -0.69 -7.13
N PRO A 226 6.80 0.32 -7.16
CA PRO A 226 6.99 1.49 -6.30
C PRO A 226 7.18 0.99 -4.87
N GLU A 227 8.09 1.62 -4.14
CA GLU A 227 8.18 1.44 -2.69
C GLU A 227 6.86 1.99 -2.13
N GLU A 228 5.86 1.11 -2.01
CA GLU A 228 4.59 1.45 -1.38
C GLU A 228 4.96 1.80 0.05
N ALA A 229 4.87 3.09 0.40
CA ALA A 229 4.98 3.51 1.78
C ALA A 229 3.90 2.74 2.54
N GLU A 230 4.29 1.70 3.27
CA GLU A 230 3.38 0.92 4.10
C GLU A 230 2.79 1.90 5.12
N VAL A 231 1.55 2.35 4.86
CA VAL A 231 0.87 3.29 5.73
C VAL A 231 0.65 2.57 7.06
N PRO A 232 1.22 3.05 8.17
CA PRO A 232 1.09 2.38 9.45
C PRO A 232 -0.38 2.28 9.85
N SER A 233 -0.90 1.04 9.85
CA SER A 233 -2.34 0.80 9.95
C SER A 233 -2.81 0.53 11.39
N THR A 234 -1.91 0.05 12.25
CA THR A 234 -2.17 -0.15 13.68
C THR A 234 -1.58 0.98 14.52
N LEU A 235 -2.13 1.20 15.72
CA LEU A 235 -1.60 2.20 16.67
C LEU A 235 -0.12 1.95 16.99
N VAL A 236 0.27 0.68 17.14
CA VAL A 236 1.66 0.30 17.43
C VAL A 236 2.57 0.68 16.26
N ASP A 237 2.18 0.35 15.02
CA ASP A 237 2.97 0.69 13.84
C ASP A 237 3.09 2.22 13.68
N GLN A 238 2.02 2.97 13.98
CA GLN A 238 2.02 4.43 13.94
C GLN A 238 2.97 5.02 14.99
N ILE A 239 3.00 4.47 16.20
CA ILE A 239 3.94 4.88 17.24
C ILE A 239 5.38 4.59 16.81
N VAL A 240 5.66 3.42 16.23
CA VAL A 240 7.00 3.04 15.74
C VAL A 240 7.44 3.94 14.58
N ALA A 241 6.57 4.17 13.59
CA ALA A 241 6.84 5.09 12.49
C ALA A 241 7.08 6.51 12.99
N GLY A 242 6.27 6.98 13.95
CA GLY A 242 6.44 8.26 14.62
C GLY A 242 7.76 8.37 15.38
N GLN A 243 8.16 7.27 16.03
CA GLN A 243 9.48 7.13 16.65
C GLN A 243 10.56 7.41 15.62
N ASP A 244 10.58 6.65 14.51
CA ASP A 244 11.61 6.72 13.47
C ASP A 244 11.73 8.12 12.88
N LEU A 245 10.59 8.73 12.57
CA LEU A 245 10.53 10.11 12.07
C LEU A 245 11.08 11.10 13.10
N TYR A 246 10.72 10.95 14.38
CA TYR A 246 11.24 11.77 15.46
C TYR A 246 12.77 11.64 15.60
N SER A 247 13.31 10.41 15.49
CA SER A 247 14.75 10.19 15.56
C SER A 247 15.52 10.92 14.47
N VAL A 248 14.98 10.96 13.26
CA VAL A 248 15.64 11.61 12.12
C VAL A 248 15.48 13.13 12.17
N GLN A 249 14.31 13.63 12.55
CA GLN A 249 13.94 15.04 12.34
C GLN A 249 13.99 15.90 13.60
N CYS A 250 13.94 15.31 14.80
CA CYS A 250 13.69 16.06 16.04
C CYS A 250 14.77 15.90 17.12
N VAL A 251 15.46 14.76 17.17
CA VAL A 251 16.41 14.42 18.25
C VAL A 251 17.58 15.40 18.37
N GLU A 252 18.02 15.97 17.25
CA GLU A 252 19.15 16.91 17.24
C GLU A 252 18.94 18.09 18.21
N CYS A 253 17.74 18.67 18.21
CA CYS A 253 17.38 19.81 19.06
C CYS A 253 16.66 19.39 20.34
N HIS A 254 15.84 18.34 20.33
CA HIS A 254 14.97 17.97 21.44
C HIS A 254 15.48 16.81 22.32
N GLY A 255 16.53 16.11 21.89
CA GLY A 255 17.01 14.89 22.56
C GLY A 255 16.17 13.66 22.22
N ASP A 256 16.62 12.48 22.63
CA ASP A 256 15.92 11.21 22.41
C ASP A 256 14.66 11.06 23.28
N ASP A 257 14.64 11.70 24.44
CA ASP A 257 13.55 11.70 25.40
C ASP A 257 12.74 13.00 25.44
N GLY A 258 13.05 13.98 24.58
CA GLY A 258 12.35 15.27 24.53
C GLY A 258 12.63 16.20 25.71
N SER A 259 13.62 15.89 26.57
CA SER A 259 13.90 16.62 27.81
C SER A 259 14.79 17.85 27.66
N VAL A 260 15.34 18.09 26.46
CA VAL A 260 16.32 19.16 26.23
C VAL A 260 15.71 20.53 26.57
N ALA A 261 16.39 21.25 27.46
CA ALA A 261 16.04 22.60 27.88
C ALA A 261 16.98 23.68 27.31
N VAL A 262 18.19 23.29 26.90
CA VAL A 262 19.20 24.16 26.28
C VAL A 262 19.80 23.40 25.11
N ILE A 263 19.78 24.01 23.93
CA ILE A 263 20.32 23.40 22.72
C ILE A 263 21.85 23.49 22.74
N GLU A 264 22.51 22.35 22.53
CA GLU A 264 23.97 22.22 22.45
C GLU A 264 24.33 21.35 21.24
N GLY A 265 25.35 21.80 20.49
CA GLY A 265 25.88 21.13 19.31
C GLY A 265 25.15 21.44 18.01
N VAL A 266 24.31 22.48 17.95
CA VAL A 266 23.53 22.84 16.76
C VAL A 266 23.95 24.20 16.25
N GLU A 267 24.47 24.23 15.01
CA GLU A 267 24.94 25.46 14.38
C GLU A 267 23.80 26.49 14.29
N GLY A 268 24.03 27.68 14.85
CA GLY A 268 23.05 28.78 14.84
C GLY A 268 22.02 28.77 15.98
N LEU A 269 21.96 27.72 16.81
CA LEU A 269 21.05 27.62 17.97
C LEU A 269 21.77 27.29 19.29
N GLU A 270 23.09 27.37 19.32
CA GLU A 270 23.90 27.06 20.49
C GLU A 270 23.53 27.92 21.71
N GLY A 271 23.18 27.27 22.82
CA GLY A 271 22.82 27.92 24.07
C GLY A 271 21.38 28.47 24.13
N GLU A 272 20.57 28.27 23.08
CA GLU A 272 19.18 28.69 23.07
C GLU A 272 18.33 27.87 24.05
N LYS A 273 17.46 28.57 24.79
CA LYS A 273 16.61 27.97 25.82
C LYS A 273 15.27 27.59 25.22
N ILE A 274 14.97 26.29 25.23
CA ILE A 274 13.70 25.74 24.76
C ILE A 274 12.92 25.12 25.92
N THR A 275 11.61 24.99 25.74
CA THR A 275 10.77 24.25 26.69
C THR A 275 10.92 22.76 26.41
N PRO A 276 11.24 21.92 27.42
CA PRO A 276 11.25 20.47 27.26
C PRO A 276 9.90 19.98 26.75
N ILE A 277 9.89 19.31 25.60
CA ILE A 277 8.65 18.91 24.92
C ILE A 277 8.01 17.68 25.56
N ASN A 278 8.79 16.92 26.35
CA ASN A 278 8.26 15.84 27.19
C ASN A 278 7.67 16.33 28.52
N SER A 279 7.73 17.64 28.81
CA SER A 279 7.21 18.17 30.07
C SER A 279 5.70 18.06 30.14
N ARG A 280 5.18 17.90 31.36
CA ARG A 280 3.72 17.95 31.60
C ARG A 280 3.10 19.25 31.13
N ASP A 281 3.81 20.37 31.21
CA ASP A 281 3.30 21.65 30.74
C ASP A 281 3.00 21.63 29.24
N VAL A 282 3.87 21.04 28.44
CA VAL A 282 3.65 20.89 26.98
C VAL A 282 2.57 19.84 26.71
N LEU A 283 2.73 18.64 27.25
CA LEU A 283 1.84 17.51 26.95
C LEU A 283 0.42 17.77 27.48
N TYR A 284 0.22 18.40 28.63
CA TYR A 284 -1.13 18.57 29.16
C TYR A 284 -1.89 19.75 28.54
N THR A 285 -1.18 20.78 28.08
CA THR A 285 -1.82 22.04 27.63
C THR A 285 -1.96 22.15 26.13
N ILE A 286 -1.05 21.56 25.35
CA ILE A 286 -1.10 21.61 23.89
C ILE A 286 -1.93 20.44 23.39
N THR A 287 -2.96 20.70 22.58
CA THR A 287 -3.76 19.65 21.92
C THR A 287 -3.00 19.05 20.74
N ASP A 288 -3.38 17.85 20.30
CA ASP A 288 -2.71 17.20 19.15
C ASP A 288 -2.80 18.04 17.87
N GLY A 289 -3.95 18.70 17.65
CA GLY A 289 -4.12 19.64 16.54
C GLY A 289 -3.19 20.86 16.65
N ALA A 290 -3.02 21.41 17.85
CA ALA A 290 -2.09 22.53 18.05
C ALA A 290 -0.62 22.08 17.92
N MET A 291 -0.29 20.88 18.39
CA MET A 291 1.05 20.30 18.27
C MET A 291 1.40 20.06 16.80
N TYR A 292 0.43 19.60 16.01
CA TYR A 292 0.58 19.51 14.57
C TYR A 292 0.94 20.86 13.95
N GLU A 293 0.19 21.93 14.25
CA GLU A 293 0.46 23.24 13.65
C GLU A 293 1.85 23.76 14.04
N VAL A 294 2.28 23.52 15.28
CA VAL A 294 3.64 23.85 15.75
C VAL A 294 4.71 23.11 14.95
N ILE A 295 4.51 21.82 14.65
CA ILE A 295 5.48 21.03 13.87
C ILE A 295 5.42 21.39 12.39
N ALA A 296 4.22 21.46 11.82
CA ALA A 296 4.00 21.70 10.40
C ALA A 296 4.52 23.08 9.98
N TYR A 297 4.11 24.13 10.69
CA TYR A 297 4.52 25.51 10.40
C TYR A 297 5.90 25.85 11.00
N GLY A 298 6.32 25.12 12.03
CA GLY A 298 7.51 25.45 12.81
C GLY A 298 7.30 26.65 13.73
N ARG A 299 8.38 27.08 14.36
CA ARG A 299 8.46 28.31 15.16
C ARG A 299 9.70 29.09 14.74
N PRO A 300 9.62 29.88 13.64
CA PRO A 300 10.79 30.56 13.07
C PRO A 300 11.51 31.48 14.08
N ASN A 301 10.75 32.18 14.93
CA ASN A 301 11.31 33.06 15.96
C ASN A 301 12.03 32.30 17.10
N ALA A 302 11.79 31.00 17.23
CA ALA A 302 12.41 30.12 18.22
C ALA A 302 13.39 29.12 17.58
N GLY A 303 13.77 29.33 16.31
CA GLY A 303 14.74 28.48 15.62
C GLY A 303 14.19 27.16 15.07
N MET A 304 12.91 26.85 15.25
CA MET A 304 12.31 25.63 14.72
C MET A 304 11.81 25.87 13.29
N PRO A 305 12.39 25.23 12.26
CA PRO A 305 11.92 25.37 10.88
C PRO A 305 10.57 24.68 10.66
N PRO A 306 9.86 25.00 9.56
CA PRO A 306 8.67 24.25 9.17
C PRO A 306 9.04 22.82 8.73
N PHE A 307 8.33 21.81 9.25
CA PHE A 307 8.49 20.42 8.83
C PHE A 307 7.39 19.93 7.89
N GLY A 308 6.24 20.60 7.85
CA GLY A 308 5.13 20.19 7.00
C GLY A 308 5.38 20.54 5.54
N LYS A 309 5.04 19.60 4.63
CA LYS A 309 5.12 19.81 3.16
C LYS A 309 4.42 21.09 2.71
N THR A 310 3.27 21.42 3.29
CA THR A 310 2.51 22.66 3.03
C THR A 310 3.32 23.94 3.23
N TYR A 311 4.31 23.91 4.13
CA TYR A 311 5.12 25.05 4.53
C TYR A 311 6.58 24.94 4.07
N GLY A 312 6.89 23.99 3.18
CA GLY A 312 8.22 23.80 2.59
C GLY A 312 9.10 22.78 3.32
N GLY A 313 8.56 22.03 4.28
CA GLY A 313 9.25 20.88 4.90
C GLY A 313 9.02 19.56 4.15
N GLU A 314 9.44 18.44 4.74
CA GLU A 314 9.43 17.12 4.09
C GLU A 314 8.30 16.20 4.57
N LEU A 315 7.65 16.51 5.70
CA LEU A 315 6.69 15.62 6.35
C LEU A 315 5.25 15.88 5.90
N SER A 316 4.52 14.81 5.59
CA SER A 316 3.08 14.83 5.36
C SER A 316 2.29 15.00 6.65
N ARG A 317 0.99 15.29 6.52
CA ARG A 317 0.04 15.35 7.63
C ARG A 317 0.10 14.09 8.52
N SER A 318 0.08 12.92 7.87
CA SER A 318 0.06 11.63 8.57
C SER A 318 1.35 11.37 9.35
N GLU A 319 2.50 11.68 8.75
CA GLU A 319 3.81 11.53 9.38
C GLU A 319 3.97 12.40 10.63
N ILE A 320 3.46 13.63 10.60
CA ILE A 320 3.45 14.50 11.79
C ILE A 320 2.50 13.94 12.86
N ASP A 321 1.31 13.48 12.47
CA ASP A 321 0.36 12.86 13.40
C ASP A 321 1.01 11.60 14.06
N TYR A 322 1.85 10.83 13.35
CA TYR A 322 2.60 9.71 13.93
C TYR A 322 3.65 10.16 14.96
N ILE A 323 4.41 11.23 14.67
CA ILE A 323 5.36 11.81 15.64
C ILE A 323 4.62 12.21 16.92
N ILE A 324 3.45 12.85 16.79
CA ILE A 324 2.63 13.26 17.94
C ILE A 324 2.17 12.04 18.72
N LEU A 325 1.68 10.99 18.06
CA LEU A 325 1.30 9.74 18.71
C LEU A 325 2.47 9.14 19.49
N PHE A 326 3.67 9.10 18.91
CA PHE A 326 4.87 8.67 19.61
C PHE A 326 5.11 9.51 20.89
N MET A 327 5.10 10.83 20.78
CA MET A 327 5.30 11.73 21.93
C MET A 327 4.26 11.48 23.03
N ARG A 328 2.98 11.31 22.66
CA ARG A 328 1.89 11.02 23.59
C ARG A 328 2.08 9.70 24.31
N TYR A 329 2.18 8.60 23.56
CA TYR A 329 2.22 7.28 24.17
C TYR A 329 3.54 6.98 24.88
N THR A 330 4.60 7.78 24.65
CA THR A 330 5.90 7.59 25.31
C THR A 330 6.06 8.47 26.54
N TRP A 331 5.59 9.71 26.53
CA TRP A 331 5.89 10.70 27.59
C TRP A 331 4.67 11.20 28.35
N ASP A 332 3.46 11.04 27.81
CA ASP A 332 2.22 11.51 28.44
C ASP A 332 1.62 10.39 29.29
N ASP A 333 1.72 10.54 30.60
CA ASP A 333 1.25 9.58 31.61
C ASP A 333 -0.27 9.38 31.65
N ARG A 334 -1.04 10.14 30.86
CA ARG A 334 -2.47 9.89 30.64
C ARG A 334 -2.74 8.74 29.67
N PHE A 335 -1.74 8.35 28.88
CA PHE A 335 -1.84 7.28 27.91
C PHE A 335 -1.17 6.02 28.45
N GLU A 336 -1.84 4.89 28.31
CA GLU A 336 -1.25 3.58 28.58
C GLU A 336 -0.54 3.11 27.31
N ALA A 337 0.79 3.03 27.36
CA ALA A 337 1.58 2.60 26.22
C ALA A 337 1.22 1.14 25.85
N PRO A 338 0.87 0.86 24.59
CA PRO A 338 0.72 -0.52 24.14
C PRO A 338 2.07 -1.24 24.26
N VAL A 339 2.06 -2.57 24.26
CA VAL A 339 3.31 -3.35 24.17
C VAL A 339 3.94 -3.07 22.79
N ILE A 340 4.95 -2.21 22.77
CA ILE A 340 5.71 -1.90 21.55
C ILE A 340 6.70 -3.06 21.32
N PRO A 341 6.69 -3.70 20.13
CA PRO A 341 7.67 -4.71 19.76
C PRO A 341 9.10 -4.19 19.95
N GLU A 342 10.04 -5.08 20.25
CA GLU A 342 11.44 -4.71 20.25
C GLU A 342 11.86 -4.24 18.84
N LEU A 343 12.82 -3.31 18.78
CA LEU A 343 13.27 -2.66 17.53
C LEU A 343 13.73 -3.65 16.45
N PHE A 344 14.18 -4.83 16.88
CA PHE A 344 14.57 -5.94 16.02
C PHE A 344 14.26 -7.26 16.75
N PRO A 345 14.07 -8.37 16.01
CA PRO A 345 13.86 -9.68 16.62
C PRO A 345 15.02 -10.08 17.54
N PRO A 346 14.75 -10.72 18.70
CA PRO A 346 15.81 -11.19 19.57
C PRO A 346 16.61 -12.30 18.86
N LEU A 347 17.93 -12.20 18.90
CA LEU A 347 18.85 -13.18 18.31
C LEU A 347 19.01 -14.39 19.23
N ALA A 348 18.91 -15.60 18.66
CA ALA A 348 19.28 -16.81 19.35
C ALA A 348 20.82 -16.92 19.56
N GLU A 349 21.24 -17.85 20.40
CA GLU A 349 22.65 -18.18 20.55
C GLU A 349 23.19 -18.78 19.24
N GLY A 350 24.30 -18.24 18.73
CA GLY A 350 24.90 -18.68 17.45
C GLY A 350 24.24 -18.13 16.18
N GLU A 351 23.14 -17.37 16.30
CA GLU A 351 22.50 -16.71 15.16
C GLU A 351 23.28 -15.46 14.72
N ALA A 352 23.55 -15.37 13.42
CA ALA A 352 24.18 -14.21 12.81
C ALA A 352 23.09 -13.18 12.43
N PRO A 353 23.20 -11.92 12.87
CA PRO A 353 22.29 -10.87 12.43
C PRO A 353 22.57 -10.46 10.98
N SER A 354 21.52 -10.02 10.27
CA SER A 354 21.61 -9.37 8.96
C SER A 354 21.46 -7.86 9.03
N TYR A 355 21.96 -7.16 8.02
CA TYR A 355 21.76 -5.72 7.90
C TYR A 355 20.28 -5.36 7.80
N ASP A 356 19.56 -5.95 6.84
CA ASP A 356 18.19 -5.55 6.51
C ASP A 356 17.21 -5.72 7.69
N VAL A 357 17.42 -6.74 8.53
CA VAL A 357 16.50 -7.08 9.62
C VAL A 357 16.93 -6.46 10.95
N HIS A 358 18.24 -6.43 11.25
CA HIS A 358 18.71 -6.10 12.59
C HIS A 358 19.42 -4.75 12.66
N ILE A 359 20.30 -4.44 11.69
CA ILE A 359 21.15 -3.25 11.76
C ILE A 359 20.45 -2.02 11.18
N ALA A 360 19.76 -2.16 10.06
CA ALA A 360 19.09 -1.05 9.39
C ALA A 360 18.09 -0.31 10.32
N PRO A 361 17.24 -0.99 11.12
CA PRO A 361 16.37 -0.31 12.08
C PRO A 361 17.16 0.47 13.14
N ILE A 362 18.25 -0.11 13.66
CA ILE A 362 19.11 0.53 14.67
C ILE A 362 19.78 1.78 14.10
N VAL A 363 20.37 1.66 12.91
CA VAL A 363 21.07 2.75 12.24
C VAL A 363 20.11 3.90 11.94
N LYS A 364 18.92 3.59 11.41
CA LYS A 364 17.86 4.57 11.17
C LYS A 364 17.47 5.30 12.47
N ARG A 365 17.32 4.55 13.57
CA ARG A 365 16.88 5.03 14.88
C ARG A 365 17.91 5.90 15.62
N TYR A 366 19.18 5.56 15.56
CA TYR A 366 20.20 6.14 16.45
C TYR A 366 21.37 6.81 15.73
N CYS A 367 21.56 6.58 14.43
CA CYS A 367 22.77 7.00 13.74
C CYS A 367 22.50 8.01 12.62
N VAL A 368 21.45 7.79 11.81
CA VAL A 368 21.21 8.57 10.58
C VAL A 368 21.05 10.07 10.84
N SER A 369 20.49 10.48 11.98
CA SER A 369 20.29 11.90 12.32
C SER A 369 21.59 12.73 12.32
N CYS A 370 22.73 12.09 12.60
CA CYS A 370 24.04 12.73 12.59
C CYS A 370 24.92 12.20 11.44
N HIS A 371 24.74 10.95 11.00
CA HIS A 371 25.52 10.29 9.96
C HIS A 371 24.86 10.37 8.58
N HIS A 372 24.55 11.58 8.13
CA HIS A 372 24.06 11.87 6.77
C HIS A 372 24.86 13.01 6.12
N ALA A 373 24.66 13.23 4.82
CA ALA A 373 25.39 14.24 4.08
C ALA A 373 25.11 15.65 4.62
N GLY A 374 26.15 16.47 4.76
CA GLY A 374 26.04 17.85 5.24
C GLY A 374 26.19 18.05 6.76
N LYS A 375 26.47 16.99 7.51
CA LYS A 375 26.80 17.06 8.95
C LYS A 375 28.31 16.93 9.19
N ASP A 376 28.78 17.45 10.32
CA ASP A 376 30.15 17.27 10.80
C ASP A 376 30.31 15.88 11.42
N ASN A 377 30.53 14.88 10.58
CA ASN A 377 30.55 13.45 10.94
C ASN A 377 31.74 12.70 10.32
N ASN A 378 32.84 13.42 10.03
CA ASN A 378 34.02 12.88 9.33
C ASN A 378 33.66 12.22 7.98
N ASN A 379 32.67 12.77 7.27
CA ASN A 379 32.10 12.25 6.02
C ASN A 379 31.59 10.80 6.11
N TYR A 380 31.33 10.29 7.32
CA TYR A 380 30.85 8.92 7.53
C TYR A 380 29.33 8.88 7.47
N LEU A 381 28.82 8.29 6.38
CA LEU A 381 27.40 8.23 6.05
C LEU A 381 26.84 6.85 6.39
N MET A 382 25.66 6.84 7.00
CA MET A 382 24.98 5.61 7.40
C MET A 382 23.58 5.47 6.80
N THR A 383 23.29 6.14 5.68
CA THR A 383 21.93 6.12 5.10
C THR A 383 21.64 4.85 4.29
N SER A 384 22.68 4.08 3.94
CA SER A 384 22.53 2.78 3.27
C SER A 384 23.62 1.79 3.68
N TYR A 385 23.36 0.50 3.46
CA TYR A 385 24.34 -0.57 3.68
C TYR A 385 25.70 -0.26 3.03
N LYS A 386 25.67 0.21 1.76
CA LYS A 386 26.89 0.51 1.02
C LYS A 386 27.65 1.67 1.65
N GLU A 387 26.95 2.71 2.08
CA GLU A 387 27.58 3.89 2.66
C GLU A 387 28.28 3.59 3.98
N ILE A 388 27.65 2.80 4.86
CA ILE A 388 28.21 2.37 6.15
C ILE A 388 29.57 1.68 5.97
N LEU A 389 29.74 0.95 4.86
CA LEU A 389 30.95 0.17 4.59
C LEU A 389 32.03 0.95 3.84
N THR A 390 31.68 2.03 3.13
CA THR A 390 32.58 2.63 2.11
C THR A 390 32.85 4.11 2.29
N THR A 391 32.11 4.79 3.16
CA THR A 391 32.24 6.24 3.37
C THR A 391 33.05 6.57 4.62
N GLY A 392 33.33 7.85 4.81
CA GLY A 392 34.09 8.38 5.94
C GLY A 392 35.58 8.59 5.65
N ASP A 393 36.16 9.58 6.31
CA ASP A 393 37.58 9.91 6.21
C ASP A 393 38.49 8.77 6.70
N ASN A 394 37.93 7.86 7.50
CA ASN A 394 38.58 6.67 8.04
C ASN A 394 37.93 5.37 7.51
N ALA A 395 37.41 5.36 6.27
CA ALA A 395 36.66 4.23 5.70
C ALA A 395 37.35 2.87 5.92
N ASP A 396 38.67 2.79 5.77
CA ASP A 396 39.45 1.56 5.94
C ASP A 396 39.49 1.03 7.40
N HIS A 397 39.10 1.84 8.38
CA HIS A 397 39.13 1.52 9.82
C HIS A 397 37.76 1.58 10.49
N ASN A 398 36.79 2.25 9.85
CA ASN A 398 35.45 2.45 10.40
C ASN A 398 34.75 1.12 10.70
N ILE A 399 34.80 0.18 9.75
CA ILE A 399 34.18 -1.13 9.90
C ILE A 399 34.94 -2.20 9.11
N ILE A 400 35.42 -3.22 9.82
CA ILE A 400 36.26 -4.28 9.27
C ILE A 400 35.64 -5.62 9.66
N ALA A 401 35.33 -6.44 8.66
CA ALA A 401 34.76 -7.77 8.86
C ALA A 401 35.64 -8.64 9.78
N GLY A 402 35.06 -9.18 10.84
CA GLY A 402 35.75 -10.06 11.78
C GLY A 402 36.71 -9.36 12.75
N ASP A 403 36.75 -8.02 12.78
CA ASP A 403 37.66 -7.26 13.65
C ASP A 403 36.91 -6.42 14.69
N THR A 404 37.11 -6.78 15.96
CA THR A 404 36.56 -6.05 17.12
C THR A 404 37.16 -4.65 17.27
N ASN A 405 38.28 -4.36 16.61
CA ASN A 405 38.94 -3.05 16.63
C ASN A 405 38.40 -2.08 15.58
N SER A 406 37.35 -2.45 14.84
CA SER A 406 36.59 -1.51 14.01
C SER A 406 36.22 -0.26 14.81
N TYR A 407 36.48 0.94 14.28
CA TYR A 407 36.22 2.18 15.02
C TYR A 407 34.76 2.29 15.45
N LEU A 408 33.81 1.86 14.61
CA LEU A 408 32.39 1.81 14.95
C LEU A 408 32.15 1.03 16.25
N LEU A 409 32.73 -0.17 16.40
CA LEU A 409 32.54 -1.01 17.58
C LEU A 409 33.15 -0.38 18.84
N GLN A 410 34.30 0.27 18.71
CA GLN A 410 34.95 0.96 19.83
C GLN A 410 34.12 2.15 20.32
N VAL A 411 33.69 3.03 19.41
CA VAL A 411 32.97 4.25 19.78
C VAL A 411 31.58 3.97 20.35
N ILE A 412 30.86 2.96 19.83
CA ILE A 412 29.55 2.57 20.39
C ILE A 412 29.64 1.86 21.74
N GLN A 413 30.81 1.28 22.06
CA GLN A 413 31.11 0.70 23.35
C GLN A 413 31.65 1.71 24.37
N GLY A 414 31.77 2.99 23.98
CA GLY A 414 32.24 4.04 24.88
C GLY A 414 33.76 4.26 24.87
N THR A 415 34.47 3.78 23.86
CA THR A 415 35.92 3.98 23.72
C THR A 415 36.19 4.99 22.59
N PRO A 416 36.72 6.19 22.90
CA PRO A 416 37.06 7.17 21.87
C PRO A 416 38.30 6.72 21.09
N ILE A 417 38.41 7.18 19.84
CA ILE A 417 39.57 6.92 18.98
C ILE A 417 40.57 8.08 19.13
N THR A 418 41.83 7.75 19.39
CA THR A 418 42.93 8.71 19.54
C THR A 418 44.00 8.52 18.49
N ASP A 419 44.65 9.60 18.07
CA ASP A 419 45.85 9.55 17.21
C ASP A 419 47.09 9.03 17.96
N ALA A 420 48.21 8.89 17.24
CA ALA A 420 49.48 8.43 17.79
C ALA A 420 50.07 9.34 18.89
N ASN A 421 49.56 10.57 19.03
CA ASN A 421 49.97 11.53 20.05
C ASN A 421 48.99 11.55 21.25
N GLY A 422 47.97 10.68 21.25
CA GLY A 422 46.94 10.61 22.28
C GLY A 422 45.87 11.70 22.16
N LYS A 423 45.79 12.42 21.04
CA LYS A 423 44.72 13.39 20.77
C LYS A 423 43.49 12.65 20.25
N GLU A 424 42.33 12.94 20.83
CA GLU A 424 41.06 12.40 20.37
C GLU A 424 40.74 12.86 18.94
N ILE A 425 40.50 11.89 18.06
CA ILE A 425 40.10 12.12 16.66
C ILE A 425 38.64 11.76 16.41
N ILE A 426 38.09 10.81 17.16
CA ILE A 426 36.66 10.44 17.12
C ILE A 426 36.20 10.19 18.54
N GLY A 427 35.16 10.91 18.97
CA GLY A 427 34.56 10.72 20.29
C GLY A 427 33.68 9.49 20.40
N VAL A 428 33.13 9.29 21.61
CA VAL A 428 32.15 8.24 21.89
C VAL A 428 30.83 8.55 21.17
N MET A 429 30.20 7.51 20.62
CA MET A 429 28.94 7.63 19.89
C MET A 429 27.86 6.71 20.50
N PRO A 430 26.59 7.14 20.60
CA PRO A 430 26.11 8.51 20.41
C PRO A 430 26.68 9.49 21.46
N PRO A 431 26.85 10.78 21.14
CA PRO A 431 27.51 11.73 22.04
C PRO A 431 26.75 12.00 23.35
N LYS A 432 25.41 11.94 23.31
CA LYS A 432 24.54 12.35 24.43
C LYS A 432 24.00 11.17 25.26
N THR A 433 24.00 9.95 24.72
CA THR A 433 23.41 8.77 25.38
C THR A 433 24.16 7.49 25.01
N LYS A 434 24.12 6.48 25.89
CA LYS A 434 24.71 5.17 25.63
C LYS A 434 23.69 4.24 24.97
N LEU A 435 24.11 3.50 23.96
CA LEU A 435 23.28 2.45 23.37
C LEU A 435 23.02 1.32 24.39
N LYS A 436 21.85 0.70 24.28
CA LYS A 436 21.50 -0.47 25.09
C LYS A 436 22.44 -1.63 24.77
N ALA A 437 22.72 -2.48 25.76
CA ALA A 437 23.65 -3.60 25.61
C ALA A 437 23.26 -4.57 24.48
N ASN A 438 21.97 -4.84 24.29
CA ASN A 438 21.47 -5.70 23.22
C ASN A 438 21.73 -5.10 21.82
N VAL A 439 21.61 -3.77 21.67
CA VAL A 439 21.91 -3.06 20.43
C VAL A 439 23.38 -3.18 20.08
N VAL A 440 24.25 -3.00 21.08
CA VAL A 440 25.71 -3.11 20.91
C VAL A 440 26.10 -4.56 20.54
N ASP A 441 25.51 -5.56 21.21
CA ASP A 441 25.76 -6.98 20.93
C ASP A 441 25.42 -7.34 19.47
N VAL A 442 24.30 -6.83 18.93
CA VAL A 442 23.89 -7.05 17.55
C VAL A 442 24.92 -6.50 16.57
N PHE A 443 25.43 -5.28 16.79
CA PHE A 443 26.50 -4.72 15.95
C PHE A 443 27.78 -5.55 16.01
N VAL A 444 28.18 -5.98 17.22
CA VAL A 444 29.37 -6.82 17.40
C VAL A 444 29.20 -8.12 16.61
N ARG A 445 28.11 -8.84 16.81
CA ARG A 445 27.85 -10.10 16.09
C ARG A 445 27.78 -9.90 14.59
N TRP A 446 27.17 -8.81 14.11
CA TRP A 446 27.09 -8.52 12.68
C TRP A 446 28.46 -8.31 12.05
N VAL A 447 29.30 -7.47 12.67
CA VAL A 447 30.68 -7.23 12.21
C VAL A 447 31.51 -8.51 12.26
N MET A 448 31.38 -9.28 13.34
CA MET A 448 32.13 -10.53 13.51
C MET A 448 31.74 -11.63 12.52
N ASN A 449 30.49 -11.62 12.01
CA ASN A 449 30.02 -12.55 10.99
C ASN A 449 30.22 -12.04 9.55
N GLY A 450 31.03 -11.00 9.35
CA GLY A 450 31.33 -10.49 7.99
C GLY A 450 30.23 -9.65 7.38
N MET A 451 29.34 -9.10 8.21
CA MET A 451 28.33 -8.09 7.85
C MET A 451 27.37 -8.52 6.74
N PRO A 452 26.68 -9.68 6.86
CA PRO A 452 25.72 -10.10 5.84
C PRO A 452 24.61 -9.06 5.65
N LYS A 453 24.21 -8.83 4.41
CA LYS A 453 23.19 -7.82 4.08
C LYS A 453 21.80 -8.39 4.33
N THR A 454 21.51 -9.53 3.70
CA THR A 454 20.17 -10.13 3.69
C THR A 454 19.98 -11.16 4.80
N ALA A 455 18.74 -11.48 5.14
CA ALA A 455 18.43 -12.55 6.10
C ALA A 455 18.92 -13.93 5.61
N GLU A 456 18.91 -14.16 4.29
CA GLU A 456 19.38 -15.42 3.68
C GLU A 456 20.90 -15.58 3.83
N GLU A 457 21.67 -14.51 3.60
CA GLU A 457 23.11 -14.49 3.80
C GLU A 457 23.46 -14.74 5.28
N ALA A 458 22.73 -14.12 6.20
CA ALA A 458 22.96 -14.28 7.63
C ALA A 458 22.57 -15.68 8.14
N ALA A 459 21.49 -16.26 7.63
CA ALA A 459 21.08 -17.62 7.96
C ALA A 459 22.16 -18.66 7.55
N ALA A 460 22.86 -18.44 6.43
CA ALA A 460 23.94 -19.33 6.00
C ALA A 460 25.18 -19.29 6.91
N LEU A 461 25.34 -18.23 7.70
CA LEU A 461 26.47 -18.01 8.61
C LEU A 461 26.13 -18.38 10.07
N SER A 462 24.85 -18.57 10.36
CA SER A 462 24.37 -18.91 11.70
C SER A 462 24.77 -20.34 12.07
N VAL A 463 25.27 -20.53 13.30
CA VAL A 463 25.65 -21.84 13.82
C VAL A 463 24.50 -22.38 14.67
N THR A 464 23.93 -23.52 14.29
CA THR A 464 22.90 -24.19 15.10
C THR A 464 23.51 -24.64 16.43
N PRO A 465 22.93 -24.29 17.59
CA PRO A 465 23.42 -24.80 18.87
C PRO A 465 23.39 -26.33 18.88
N GLU A 466 24.53 -26.95 19.15
CA GLU A 466 24.60 -28.40 19.34
C GLU A 466 23.79 -28.73 20.61
N ALA A 467 22.78 -29.60 20.48
CA ALA A 467 21.94 -29.99 21.60
C ALA A 467 22.83 -30.58 22.71
N GLN A 468 22.99 -29.85 23.82
CA GLN A 468 23.70 -30.35 24.99
C GLN A 468 22.98 -31.61 25.48
N THR A 469 23.62 -32.76 25.23
CA THR A 469 23.18 -34.03 25.80
C THR A 469 23.43 -33.95 27.30
N THR A 470 22.38 -33.67 28.04
CA THR A 470 22.36 -33.74 29.51
C THR A 470 22.80 -35.16 29.90
N PRO A 471 23.89 -35.37 30.66
CA PRO A 471 24.22 -36.71 31.12
C PRO A 471 23.11 -37.15 32.10
N THR A 472 22.46 -38.27 31.76
CA THR A 472 21.44 -38.89 32.60
C THR A 472 22.08 -39.34 33.93
N PRO A 473 21.40 -39.17 35.09
CA PRO A 473 22.00 -39.33 36.42
C PRO A 473 22.57 -40.71 36.74
#